data_AF-A0A660A876-F1
#
_entry.id   AF-A0A660A876-F1
#
_cell.length_a   1.000
_cell.length_b   1.000
_cell.length_c   1.000
_cell.angle_alpha   90.00
_cell.angle_beta   90.00
_cell.angle_gamma   90.00
#
_symmetry.space_group_name_H-M   'P 1'
#
loop_
_entity.id
_entity.type
_entity.pdbx_description
1 polymer ?
#
loop_
_entity_poly.entity_id
_entity_poly.type
_entity_poly.pdbx_seq_one_letter_code
_entity_poly.pdbx_strand_id
1 'polypeptide(L)'
;KTLLSHSRYLTKNDQDHWLLFSQQLREELSGARFHKVENNKLYIEKGKKKLVLGQFKSHDFRKSAGNGQGYQPMLFGLSHSHIQAEQSRIRITLHWKSGLERTFYYAFQDQP
;
A
#
# COMPACT_ATOMS: atom_id res chain seq x y z
N LYS A 1 -34.28 1.31 -7.69
CA LYS A 1 -33.38 0.21 -7.27
C LYS A 1 -32.04 0.35 -8.00
N THR A 2 -31.17 1.30 -7.61
CA THR A 2 -29.98 1.65 -8.42
C THR A 2 -28.71 1.87 -7.58
N LEU A 3 -28.85 2.26 -6.32
CA LEU A 3 -27.72 2.47 -5.40
C LEU A 3 -27.04 1.16 -4.98
N LEU A 4 -27.84 0.11 -4.73
CA LEU A 4 -27.33 -1.21 -4.31
C LEU A 4 -26.52 -1.91 -5.41
N SER A 5 -26.92 -1.77 -6.68
CA SER A 5 -26.19 -2.35 -7.82
C SER A 5 -24.87 -1.61 -8.06
N HIS A 6 -24.87 -0.27 -7.95
CA HIS A 6 -23.67 0.54 -8.10
C HIS A 6 -22.64 0.27 -6.98
N SER A 7 -23.10 0.15 -5.74
CA SER A 7 -22.25 -0.21 -4.59
C SER A 7 -21.60 -1.60 -4.77
N ARG A 8 -22.38 -2.62 -5.16
CA ARG A 8 -21.82 -3.96 -5.42
C ARG A 8 -20.79 -3.98 -6.54
N TYR A 9 -21.00 -3.19 -7.59
CA TYR A 9 -20.04 -3.07 -8.70
C TYR A 9 -18.72 -2.43 -8.24
N LEU A 10 -18.79 -1.33 -7.49
CA LEU A 10 -17.60 -0.67 -6.92
C LEU A 10 -16.84 -1.62 -5.98
N THR A 11 -17.54 -2.31 -5.09
CA THR A 11 -16.92 -3.26 -4.16
C THR A 11 -16.24 -4.44 -4.87
N LYS A 12 -16.84 -4.97 -5.96
CA LYS A 12 -16.22 -6.02 -6.76
C LYS A 12 -14.92 -5.54 -7.41
N ASN A 13 -14.94 -4.34 -7.97
CA ASN A 13 -13.75 -3.75 -8.59
C ASN A 13 -12.64 -3.45 -7.56
N ASP A 14 -13.00 -2.93 -6.38
CA ASP A 14 -12.05 -2.67 -5.30
C ASP A 14 -11.40 -3.96 -4.78
N GLN A 15 -12.12 -5.09 -4.78
CA GLN A 15 -11.58 -6.38 -4.42
C GLN A 15 -10.55 -6.89 -5.43
N ASP A 16 -10.82 -6.76 -6.73
CA ASP A 16 -9.87 -7.16 -7.79
C ASP A 16 -8.62 -6.26 -7.78
N HIS A 17 -8.82 -4.95 -7.62
CA HIS A 17 -7.72 -3.99 -7.44
C HIS A 17 -6.89 -4.28 -6.19
N TRP A 18 -7.54 -4.66 -5.08
CA TRP A 18 -6.85 -5.06 -3.86
C TRP A 18 -5.95 -6.29 -4.09
N LEU A 19 -6.44 -7.31 -4.80
CA LEU A 19 -5.67 -8.51 -5.09
C LEU A 19 -4.41 -8.18 -5.90
N LEU A 20 -4.57 -7.42 -6.99
CA LEU A 20 -3.44 -6.98 -7.83
C LEU A 20 -2.44 -6.13 -7.03
N PHE A 21 -2.94 -5.16 -6.27
CA PHE A 21 -2.11 -4.32 -5.39
C PHE A 21 -1.32 -5.16 -4.38
N SER A 22 -1.97 -6.16 -3.75
CA SER A 22 -1.33 -6.99 -2.73
C SER A 22 -0.19 -7.84 -3.30
N GLN A 23 -0.34 -8.34 -4.53
CA GLN A 23 0.71 -9.06 -5.24
C GLN A 23 1.86 -8.13 -5.61
N GLN A 24 1.55 -7.00 -6.25
CA GLN A 24 2.56 -6.02 -6.64
C GLN A 24 3.35 -5.50 -5.44
N LEU A 25 2.68 -5.17 -4.34
CA LEU A 25 3.33 -4.71 -3.12
C LEU A 25 4.23 -5.79 -2.53
N ARG A 26 3.79 -7.05 -2.51
CA ARG A 26 4.62 -8.17 -2.03
C ARG A 26 5.89 -8.33 -2.86
N GLU A 27 5.81 -8.20 -4.18
CA GLU A 27 6.97 -8.25 -5.07
C GLU A 27 7.92 -7.07 -4.86
N GLU A 28 7.39 -5.86 -4.64
CA GLU A 28 8.20 -4.68 -4.31
C GLU A 28 8.96 -4.87 -3.00
N LEU A 29 8.31 -5.41 -1.96
CA LEU A 29 8.90 -5.68 -0.66
C LEU A 29 9.85 -6.89 -0.65
N SER A 30 9.63 -7.84 -1.56
CA SER A 30 10.50 -9.01 -1.71
C SER A 30 11.93 -8.59 -2.05
N GLY A 31 12.88 -9.08 -1.24
CA GLY A 31 14.30 -8.72 -1.36
C GLY A 31 14.63 -7.28 -0.98
N ALA A 32 13.68 -6.53 -0.41
CA ALA A 32 13.93 -5.22 0.16
C ALA A 32 14.25 -5.33 1.66
N ARG A 33 15.03 -4.38 2.16
CA ARG A 33 15.33 -4.19 3.58
C ARG A 33 14.39 -3.15 4.17
N PHE A 34 13.82 -3.47 5.33
CA PHE A 34 13.05 -2.51 6.11
C PHE A 34 13.96 -1.35 6.56
N HIS A 35 13.52 -0.11 6.38
CA HIS A 35 14.23 1.06 6.89
C HIS A 35 13.49 1.69 8.07
N LYS A 36 12.27 2.19 7.84
CA LYS A 36 11.40 2.76 8.89
C LYS A 36 9.98 2.98 8.39
N VAL A 37 9.05 3.22 9.32
CA VAL A 37 7.76 3.85 9.05
C VAL A 37 7.75 5.23 9.69
N GLU A 38 7.42 6.25 8.92
CA GLU A 38 7.36 7.64 9.39
C GLU A 38 6.31 8.41 8.59
N ASN A 39 5.51 9.26 9.25
CA ASN A 39 4.47 10.07 8.60
C ASN A 39 3.52 9.25 7.70
N ASN A 40 3.12 8.07 8.19
CA ASN A 40 2.25 7.12 7.47
C ASN A 40 2.83 6.65 6.12
N LYS A 41 4.16 6.61 6.00
CA LYS A 41 4.88 6.11 4.83
C LYS A 41 5.88 5.04 5.26
N LEU A 42 5.98 4.02 4.43
CA LEU A 42 6.96 2.95 4.56
C LEU A 42 8.18 3.29 3.70
N TYR A 43 9.34 3.29 4.35
CA TYR A 43 10.64 3.46 3.70
C TYR A 43 11.32 2.10 3.63
N ILE A 44 11.79 1.74 2.44
CA ILE A 44 12.52 0.49 2.19
C ILE A 44 13.77 0.75 1.35
N GLU A 45 14.72 -0.16 1.44
CA GLU A 45 15.91 -0.18 0.60
C GLU A 45 15.93 -1.45 -0.25
N LYS A 46 16.02 -1.30 -1.57
CA LYS A 46 16.10 -2.43 -2.51
C LYS A 46 17.36 -2.29 -3.36
N GLY A 47 18.40 -3.05 -3.02
CA GLY A 47 19.75 -2.83 -3.53
C GLY A 47 20.25 -1.43 -3.17
N LYS A 48 20.60 -0.61 -4.17
CA LYS A 48 21.05 0.78 -3.98
C LYS A 48 19.91 1.81 -3.97
N LYS A 49 18.65 1.38 -4.18
CA LYS A 49 17.50 2.29 -4.31
C LYS A 49 16.79 2.45 -2.96
N LYS A 50 16.53 3.69 -2.57
CA LYS A 50 15.60 4.04 -1.49
C LYS A 50 14.22 4.28 -2.08
N LEU A 51 13.22 3.55 -1.60
CA LEU A 51 11.84 3.68 -2.06
C LEU A 51 10.94 4.08 -0.90
N VAL A 52 9.89 4.81 -1.23
CA VAL A 52 8.86 5.25 -0.31
C VAL A 52 7.52 4.76 -0.81
N LEU A 53 6.77 4.11 0.06
CA LEU A 53 5.45 3.54 -0.21
C LEU A 53 4.46 4.17 0.75
N GLY A 54 3.35 4.70 0.24
CA GLY A 54 2.33 5.28 1.10
C GLY A 54 1.24 6.00 0.32
N GLN A 55 0.23 6.44 1.05
CA GLN A 55 -0.83 7.23 0.47
C GLN A 55 -0.34 8.66 0.18
N PHE A 56 -0.68 9.15 -1.00
CA PHE A 56 -0.49 10.55 -1.35
C PHE A 56 -1.82 11.29 -1.27
N LYS A 57 -1.90 12.22 -0.33
CA LYS A 57 -3.14 12.94 0.00
C LYS A 57 -4.28 11.93 0.23
N SER A 58 -5.50 12.25 -0.18
CA SER A 58 -6.69 11.41 -0.09
C SER A 58 -7.04 10.74 -1.43
N HIS A 59 -6.04 10.41 -2.25
CA HIS A 59 -6.26 9.89 -3.61
C HIS A 59 -5.84 8.43 -3.80
N ASP A 60 -4.54 8.14 -3.74
CA ASP A 60 -3.98 6.84 -4.11
C ASP A 60 -2.79 6.46 -3.23
N PHE A 61 -2.61 5.15 -3.08
CA PHE A 61 -1.38 4.57 -2.57
C PHE A 61 -0.40 4.42 -3.72
N ARG A 62 0.84 4.88 -3.51
CA ARG A 62 1.86 4.92 -4.55
C ARG A 62 3.24 4.59 -4.02
N LYS A 63 4.10 4.24 -4.97
CA LYS A 63 5.55 4.12 -4.81
C LYS A 63 6.22 5.38 -5.37
N SER A 64 7.23 5.89 -4.67
CA SER A 64 8.13 6.92 -5.15
C SER A 64 9.58 6.61 -4.78
N ALA A 65 10.54 7.29 -5.41
CA ALA A 65 11.92 7.26 -4.93
C ALA A 65 12.05 8.03 -3.61
N GLY A 66 13.15 7.76 -2.87
CA GLY A 66 13.47 8.42 -1.60
C GLY A 66 13.59 9.94 -1.67
N ASN A 67 13.91 10.49 -2.85
CA ASN A 67 13.97 11.93 -3.12
C ASN A 67 12.61 12.52 -3.60
N GLY A 68 11.54 11.71 -3.62
CA GLY A 68 10.21 12.12 -4.08
C GLY A 68 10.03 12.21 -5.60
N GLN A 69 11.07 11.92 -6.39
CA GLN A 69 10.97 11.89 -7.86
C GLN A 69 10.49 10.53 -8.37
N GLY A 70 9.74 10.54 -9.46
CA GLY A 70 9.09 9.36 -10.01
C GLY A 70 7.95 8.88 -9.10
N TYR A 71 6.74 8.84 -9.64
CA TYR A 71 5.56 8.36 -8.93
C TYR A 71 4.91 7.24 -9.74
N GLN A 72 4.68 6.11 -9.07
CA GLN A 72 3.92 4.99 -9.62
C GLN A 72 2.73 4.73 -8.71
N PRO A 73 1.51 5.14 -9.10
CA PRO A 73 0.30 4.73 -8.41
C PRO A 73 0.16 3.21 -8.43
N MET A 74 -0.24 2.63 -7.29
CA MET A 74 -0.43 1.18 -7.13
C MET A 74 -1.87 0.83 -6.75
N LEU A 75 -2.59 1.74 -6.09
CA LEU A 75 -3.97 1.51 -5.68
C LEU A 75 -4.75 2.82 -5.57
N PHE A 76 -5.91 2.87 -6.21
CA PHE A 76 -6.80 4.04 -6.26
C PHE A 76 -8.04 3.87 -5.38
N GLY A 77 -8.79 4.97 -5.21
CA GLY A 77 -10.10 4.92 -4.56
C GLY A 77 -10.05 4.88 -3.04
N LEU A 78 -8.87 5.11 -2.44
CA LEU A 78 -8.69 5.14 -1.00
C LEU A 78 -9.31 6.40 -0.39
N SER A 79 -9.94 6.23 0.77
CA SER A 79 -10.27 7.33 1.67
C SER A 79 -9.04 7.65 2.53
N HIS A 80 -8.50 6.65 3.23
CA HIS A 80 -7.25 6.76 3.98
C HIS A 80 -6.53 5.42 4.11
N SER A 81 -5.24 5.47 4.47
CA SER A 81 -4.45 4.32 4.89
C SER A 81 -3.82 4.56 6.25
N HIS A 82 -3.47 3.48 6.95
CA HIS A 82 -2.66 3.53 8.17
C HIS A 82 -1.54 2.49 8.11
N ILE A 83 -0.30 2.94 8.25
CA ILE A 83 0.89 2.11 8.22
C ILE A 83 1.51 2.08 9.61
N GLN A 84 1.72 0.87 10.13
CA GLN A 84 2.40 0.62 11.38
C GLN A 84 3.54 -0.37 11.14
N ALA A 85 4.60 -0.21 11.91
CA ALA A 85 5.69 -1.17 11.97
C ALA A 85 5.94 -1.56 13.43
N GLU A 86 6.21 -2.84 13.63
CA GLU A 86 6.70 -3.39 14.88
C GLU A 86 7.88 -4.30 14.53
N GLN A 87 9.08 -3.93 14.99
CA GLN A 87 10.33 -4.59 14.59
C GLN A 87 10.49 -4.59 13.07
N SER A 88 10.67 -5.78 12.45
CA SER A 88 10.75 -6.00 11.00
C SER A 88 9.41 -6.40 10.38
N ARG A 89 8.27 -6.13 11.04
CA ARG A 89 6.93 -6.45 10.54
C ARG A 89 6.12 -5.20 10.30
N ILE A 90 5.42 -5.16 9.18
CA ILE A 90 4.53 -4.05 8.84
C ILE A 90 3.08 -4.51 8.74
N ARG A 91 2.19 -3.59 9.15
CA ARG A 91 0.75 -3.67 8.96
C ARG A 91 0.30 -2.42 8.20
N ILE A 92 -0.35 -2.61 7.07
CA ILE A 92 -0.95 -1.53 6.28
C ILE A 92 -2.45 -1.76 6.22
N THR A 93 -3.22 -0.90 6.87
CA THR A 93 -4.69 -0.90 6.82
C THR A 93 -5.14 0.10 5.77
N LEU A 94 -6.04 -0.31 4.89
CA LEU A 94 -6.51 0.45 3.73
C LEU A 94 -8.03 0.53 3.78
N HIS A 95 -8.55 1.74 3.62
CA HIS A 95 -9.98 2.00 3.56
C HIS A 95 -10.31 2.65 2.22
N TRP A 96 -11.28 2.07 1.50
CA TRP A 96 -11.78 2.60 0.24
C TRP A 96 -12.97 3.53 0.49
N LYS A 97 -13.21 4.44 -0.46
CA LYS A 97 -14.41 5.29 -0.47
C LYS A 97 -15.71 4.50 -0.58
N SER A 98 -15.66 3.27 -1.09
CA SER A 98 -16.80 2.34 -1.14
C SER A 98 -17.17 1.74 0.22
N GLY A 99 -16.32 1.90 1.24
CA GLY A 99 -16.46 1.26 2.54
C GLY A 99 -15.72 -0.08 2.68
N LEU A 100 -15.05 -0.56 1.63
CA LEU A 100 -14.18 -1.73 1.74
C LEU A 100 -13.00 -1.43 2.67
N GLU A 101 -12.66 -2.40 3.52
CA GLU A 101 -11.46 -2.36 4.35
C GLU A 101 -10.62 -3.62 4.13
N ARG A 102 -9.30 -3.44 4.02
CA ARG A 102 -8.34 -4.55 3.93
C ARG A 102 -7.08 -4.23 4.73
N THR A 103 -6.45 -5.27 5.24
CA THR A 103 -5.16 -5.17 5.92
C THR A 103 -4.13 -6.02 5.21
N PHE A 104 -3.00 -5.42 4.86
CA PHE A 104 -1.81 -6.09 4.35
C PHE A 104 -0.82 -6.30 5.49
N TYR A 105 -0.32 -7.53 5.62
CA TYR A 105 0.73 -7.88 6.57
C TYR A 105 1.96 -8.39 5.81
N TYR A 106 3.13 -7.93 6.24
CA TYR A 106 4.39 -8.40 5.70
C TYR A 106 5.48 -8.39 6.77
N ALA A 107 6.23 -9.49 6.84
CA ALA A 107 7.43 -9.60 7.65
C ALA A 107 8.63 -9.55 6.72
N PHE A 108 9.52 -8.58 6.92
CA PHE A 108 10.80 -8.57 6.25
C PHE A 108 11.65 -9.70 6.82
N GLN A 109 12.37 -10.39 5.94
CA GLN A 109 13.38 -11.34 6.38
C GLN A 109 14.56 -10.53 6.93
N ASP A 110 15.01 -10.87 8.13
CA ASP A 110 16.28 -10.36 8.62
C ASP A 110 17.37 -10.93 7.70
N GLN A 111 18.13 -10.05 7.04
CA GLN A 111 19.30 -10.50 6.31
C GLN A 111 20.36 -10.89 7.35
N PRO A 112 20.88 -12.14 7.31
CA PRO A 112 21.91 -12.60 8.23
C PRO A 112 23.23 -11.83 8.06
#